data_AF-A0A2D3W0U3-F1
#
_entry.id   AF-A0A2D3W0U3-F1
#
_cell.length_a   1.000
_cell.length_b   1.000
_cell.length_c   1.000
_cell.angle_alpha   90.00
_cell.angle_beta   90.00
_cell.angle_gamma   90.00
#
_symmetry.space_group_name_H-M   'P 1'
#
loop_
_entity.id
_entity.type
_entity.pdbx_description
1 polymer ?
#
loop_
_entity_poly.entity_id
_entity_poly.type
_entity_poly.pdbx_seq_one_letter_code
_entity_poly.pdbx_strand_id
1 'polypeptide(L)'
;MSQISLLDKLITRYKVWTIKFQSANKNIKSNILQDDTSSIVEEKIISVVISSALVYIGISILGLFGVYTGGFVAGVVLFAIGWSLSKFLNKKIFGTKREVENLNNEEQELFAHLDAVELKHLQIREKINTGNMIVNFTQYGSLKREFSELMRVLGEYDISNLAYKYRLKYPLLLLKQKQIVDDFHQIYANKKRG
;
A
#
# COMPACT_ATOMS: atom_id res chain seq x y z
N MET A 1 -15.89 -40.77 5.61
CA MET A 1 -14.51 -40.39 5.26
C MET A 1 -14.43 -39.12 4.39
N SER A 2 -15.26 -38.94 3.35
CA SER A 2 -15.26 -37.75 2.47
C SER A 2 -15.46 -36.40 3.18
N GLN A 3 -16.39 -36.30 4.14
CA GLN A 3 -16.71 -35.04 4.82
C GLN A 3 -15.60 -34.52 5.76
N ILE A 4 -14.87 -35.43 6.41
CA ILE A 4 -13.73 -35.10 7.30
C ILE A 4 -12.59 -34.50 6.47
N SER A 5 -12.27 -35.11 5.32
CA SER A 5 -11.27 -34.61 4.38
C SER A 5 -11.63 -33.23 3.81
N LEU A 6 -12.91 -32.96 3.58
CA LEU A 6 -13.38 -31.67 3.08
C LEU A 6 -13.24 -30.57 4.15
N LEU A 7 -13.57 -30.88 5.40
CA LEU A 7 -13.40 -29.98 6.53
C LEU A 7 -11.92 -29.62 6.77
N ASP A 8 -11.02 -30.60 6.75
CA ASP A 8 -9.58 -30.39 6.91
C ASP A 8 -9.00 -29.49 5.81
N LYS A 9 -9.49 -29.65 4.58
CA LYS A 9 -9.13 -28.81 3.44
C LYS A 9 -9.59 -27.37 3.62
N LEU A 10 -10.81 -27.15 4.12
CA LEU A 10 -11.34 -25.81 4.40
C LEU A 10 -10.57 -25.12 5.54
N ILE A 11 -10.28 -25.85 6.62
CA ILE A 11 -9.44 -25.38 7.73
C ILE A 11 -8.07 -24.93 7.22
N THR A 12 -7.42 -25.75 6.41
CA THR A 12 -6.11 -25.45 5.84
C THR A 12 -6.17 -24.20 4.96
N ARG A 13 -7.18 -24.09 4.09
CA ARG A 13 -7.41 -22.91 3.26
C ARG A 13 -7.63 -21.65 4.08
N TYR A 14 -8.42 -21.73 5.17
CA TYR A 14 -8.64 -20.62 6.08
C TYR A 14 -7.34 -20.17 6.75
N LYS A 15 -6.51 -21.10 7.24
CA LYS A 15 -5.19 -20.76 7.83
C LYS A 15 -4.30 -20.02 6.83
N VAL A 16 -4.19 -20.53 5.60
CA VAL A 16 -3.42 -19.85 4.55
C VAL A 16 -4.01 -18.48 4.21
N TRP A 17 -5.34 -18.40 4.14
CA TRP A 17 -6.06 -17.17 3.88
C TRP A 17 -5.78 -16.11 4.97
N THR A 18 -5.77 -16.46 6.26
CA THR A 18 -5.45 -15.49 7.33
C THR A 18 -4.06 -14.88 7.13
N ILE A 19 -3.05 -15.68 6.77
CA ILE A 19 -1.69 -15.18 6.51
C ILE A 19 -1.68 -14.20 5.34
N LYS A 20 -2.42 -14.51 4.26
CA LYS A 20 -2.57 -13.61 3.12
C LYS A 20 -3.26 -12.30 3.51
N PHE A 21 -4.30 -12.37 4.33
CA PHE A 21 -5.02 -11.21 4.83
C PHE A 21 -4.12 -10.30 5.67
N GLN A 22 -3.37 -10.85 6.63
CA GLN A 22 -2.38 -10.09 7.41
C GLN A 22 -1.32 -9.41 6.53
N SER A 23 -0.80 -10.14 5.54
CA SER A 23 0.16 -9.58 4.58
C SER A 23 -0.45 -8.43 3.77
N ALA A 24 -1.70 -8.54 3.34
CA ALA A 24 -2.38 -7.50 2.59
C ALA A 24 -2.67 -6.26 3.45
N ASN A 25 -3.13 -6.45 4.69
CA ASN A 25 -3.29 -5.36 5.67
C ASN A 25 -1.95 -4.64 5.90
N LYS A 26 -0.86 -5.38 6.11
CA LYS A 26 0.48 -4.81 6.26
C LYS A 26 0.89 -3.98 5.03
N ASN A 27 0.57 -4.44 3.83
CA ASN A 27 0.89 -3.69 2.60
C ASN A 27 0.08 -2.39 2.49
N ILE A 28 -1.21 -2.41 2.86
CA ILE A 28 -2.04 -1.20 2.91
C ILE A 28 -1.47 -0.21 3.93
N LYS A 29 -1.18 -0.66 5.16
CA LYS A 29 -0.60 0.18 6.21
C LYS A 29 0.75 0.75 5.80
N SER A 30 1.65 -0.08 5.24
CA SER A 30 2.95 0.37 4.72
C SER A 30 2.80 1.40 3.59
N ASN A 31 1.77 1.27 2.74
CA ASN A 31 1.47 2.26 1.71
C ASN A 31 1.01 3.59 2.29
N ILE A 32 0.17 3.56 3.33
CA ILE A 32 -0.31 4.77 4.03
C ILE A 32 0.84 5.45 4.79
N LEU A 33 1.70 4.64 5.44
CA LEU A 33 2.91 5.10 6.13
C LEU A 33 4.04 5.49 5.17
N GLN A 34 3.92 5.22 3.87
CA GLN A 34 4.95 5.51 2.87
C GLN A 34 6.30 4.88 3.24
N ASP A 35 6.25 3.65 3.78
CA ASP A 35 7.40 2.93 4.34
C ASP A 35 7.85 1.79 3.42
N ASP A 36 8.00 2.08 2.12
CA ASP A 36 8.62 1.12 1.21
C ASP A 36 10.12 1.41 1.04
N THR A 37 10.94 0.36 1.13
CA THR A 37 12.39 0.46 0.97
C THR A 37 12.81 0.59 -0.49
N SER A 38 11.92 0.29 -1.44
CA SER A 38 12.19 0.46 -2.88
C SER A 38 12.26 1.95 -3.28
N SER A 39 11.64 2.84 -2.51
CA SER A 39 11.70 4.29 -2.69
C SER A 39 13.15 4.82 -2.82
N ILE A 40 14.10 4.30 -2.05
CA ILE A 40 15.47 4.81 -2.00
C ILE A 40 16.22 4.60 -3.34
N VAL A 41 16.01 3.45 -3.99
CA VAL A 41 16.68 3.13 -5.27
C VAL A 41 16.00 3.86 -6.41
N GLU A 42 14.66 3.86 -6.45
CA GLU A 42 13.88 4.56 -7.48
C GLU A 42 14.11 6.08 -7.42
N GLU A 43 14.16 6.66 -6.23
CA GLU A 43 14.45 8.09 -6.01
C GLU A 43 15.82 8.46 -6.57
N LYS A 44 16.84 7.64 -6.35
CA LYS A 44 18.18 7.87 -6.92
C LYS A 44 18.17 7.83 -8.44
N ILE A 45 17.47 6.87 -9.05
CA ILE A 45 17.37 6.76 -10.50
C ILE A 45 16.67 7.98 -11.10
N ILE A 46 15.49 8.35 -10.56
CA ILE A 46 14.75 9.53 -11.05
C ILE A 46 15.57 10.82 -10.83
N SER A 47 16.23 10.96 -9.69
CA SER A 47 17.11 12.09 -9.40
C SER A 47 18.26 12.20 -10.40
N VAL A 48 18.89 11.08 -10.78
CA VAL A 48 19.95 11.03 -11.80
C VAL A 48 19.41 11.44 -13.16
N VAL A 49 18.22 10.97 -13.56
CA VAL A 49 17.60 11.33 -14.84
C VAL A 49 17.27 12.81 -14.89
N ILE A 50 16.63 13.37 -13.85
CA ILE A 50 16.31 14.79 -13.76
C ILE A 50 17.59 15.64 -13.75
N SER A 51 18.59 15.25 -12.96
CA SER A 51 19.87 15.97 -12.89
C SER A 51 20.59 15.95 -14.24
N SER A 52 20.59 14.81 -14.94
CA SER A 52 21.18 14.69 -16.28
C SER A 52 20.50 15.62 -17.28
N ALA A 53 19.16 15.65 -17.31
CA ALA A 53 18.40 16.53 -18.19
C ALA A 53 18.71 18.02 -17.92
N LEU A 54 18.84 18.40 -16.66
CA LEU A 54 19.17 19.77 -16.25
C LEU A 54 20.62 20.16 -16.60
N VAL A 55 21.57 19.23 -16.50
CA VAL A 55 22.96 19.44 -16.94
C VAL A 55 23.00 19.70 -18.44
N TYR A 56 22.25 18.94 -19.25
CA TYR A 56 22.15 19.20 -20.69
C TYR A 56 21.63 20.61 -20.98
N ILE A 57 20.58 21.05 -20.30
CA ILE A 57 20.04 22.42 -20.43
C ILE A 57 21.11 23.46 -20.04
N GLY A 58 21.84 23.23 -18.95
CA GLY A 58 22.91 24.12 -18.49
C GLY A 58 24.07 24.24 -19.49
N ILE A 59 24.50 23.11 -20.08
CA ILE A 59 25.55 23.08 -21.11
C ILE A 59 25.08 23.80 -22.37
N SER A 60 23.82 23.61 -22.79
CA SER A 60 23.26 24.33 -23.94
C SER A 60 23.26 25.85 -23.75
N ILE A 61 22.98 26.33 -22.54
CA ILE A 61 22.96 27.78 -22.23
C ILE A 61 24.36 28.35 -22.15
N LEU A 62 25.31 27.62 -21.57
CA LEU A 62 26.73 27.99 -21.57
C LEU A 62 27.31 28.03 -22.99
N GLY A 63 26.88 27.14 -23.88
CA GLY A 63 27.28 27.12 -25.29
C GLY A 63 26.68 28.26 -26.12
N LEU A 64 25.47 28.72 -25.79
CA LEU A 64 24.77 29.80 -26.52
C LEU A 64 25.24 31.20 -26.14
N PHE A 65 25.60 31.43 -24.87
CA PHE A 65 25.99 32.75 -24.37
C PHE A 65 27.50 32.88 -24.11
N GLY A 66 28.26 31.76 -24.05
CA GLY A 66 29.68 31.79 -23.74
C GLY A 66 29.97 32.16 -22.27
N VAL A 67 31.17 31.80 -21.81
CA VAL A 67 31.58 32.00 -20.40
C VAL A 67 31.71 33.49 -20.04
N TYR A 68 32.00 34.35 -21.02
CA TYR A 68 32.38 35.74 -20.83
C TYR A 68 31.20 36.73 -20.67
N THR A 69 29.99 36.42 -21.14
CA THR A 69 28.86 37.36 -21.12
C THR A 69 27.83 37.06 -20.01
N GLY A 70 28.24 36.39 -18.94
CA GLY A 70 27.36 36.04 -17.82
C GLY A 70 26.75 34.63 -17.88
N GLY A 71 27.15 33.81 -18.86
CA GLY A 71 26.73 32.41 -18.98
C GLY A 71 27.03 31.58 -17.72
N PHE A 72 28.15 31.84 -17.03
CA PHE A 72 28.48 31.17 -15.77
C PHE A 72 27.47 31.47 -14.65
N VAL A 73 27.07 32.75 -14.49
CA VAL A 73 26.09 33.16 -13.48
C VAL A 73 24.72 32.57 -13.80
N ALA A 74 24.30 32.62 -15.07
CA ALA A 74 23.07 31.99 -15.53
C ALA A 74 23.08 30.47 -15.28
N GLY A 75 24.20 29.80 -15.53
CA GLY A 75 24.40 28.38 -15.27
C GLY A 75 24.27 28.01 -13.78
N VAL A 76 24.86 28.80 -12.87
CA VAL A 76 24.75 28.57 -11.42
C VAL A 76 23.32 28.77 -10.93
N VAL A 77 22.62 29.81 -11.39
CA VAL A 77 21.22 30.06 -11.03
C VAL A 77 20.31 28.93 -11.51
N LEU A 78 20.49 28.47 -12.76
CA LEU A 78 19.73 27.35 -13.31
C LEU A 78 20.03 26.03 -12.60
N PHE A 79 21.28 25.80 -12.21
CA PHE A 79 21.65 24.66 -11.40
C PHE A 79 20.95 24.68 -10.04
N ALA A 80 20.93 25.82 -9.35
CA ALA A 80 20.24 25.97 -8.07
C ALA A 80 18.72 25.73 -8.19
N ILE A 81 18.09 26.27 -9.25
CA ILE A 81 16.67 26.04 -9.56
C ILE A 81 16.43 24.55 -9.83
N GLY A 82 17.25 23.93 -10.67
CA GLY A 82 17.16 22.52 -11.02
C GLY A 82 17.33 21.60 -9.81
N TRP A 83 18.28 21.91 -8.94
CA TRP A 83 18.49 21.19 -7.67
C TRP A 83 17.28 21.30 -6.74
N SER A 84 16.73 22.51 -6.58
CA SER A 84 15.53 22.73 -5.77
C SER A 84 14.31 22.01 -6.34
N LEU A 85 14.15 22.05 -7.67
CA LEU A 85 13.06 21.37 -8.37
C LEU A 85 13.18 19.84 -8.24
N SER A 86 14.38 19.29 -8.36
CA SER A 86 14.65 17.86 -8.16
C SER A 86 14.24 17.41 -6.75
N LYS A 87 14.66 18.15 -5.71
CA LYS A 87 14.25 17.86 -4.32
C LYS A 87 12.73 17.94 -4.14
N PHE A 88 12.09 18.96 -4.70
CA PHE A 88 10.64 19.14 -4.60
C PHE A 88 9.87 18.02 -5.29
N LEU A 89 10.26 17.65 -6.52
CA LEU A 89 9.66 16.56 -7.28
C LEU A 89 9.86 15.22 -6.59
N ASN A 90 11.07 14.93 -6.08
CA ASN A 90 11.33 13.69 -5.34
C ASN A 90 10.42 13.58 -4.12
N LYS A 91 10.33 14.64 -3.30
CA LYS A 91 9.44 14.64 -2.13
C LYS A 91 7.97 14.45 -2.52
N LYS A 92 7.52 15.03 -3.64
CA LYS A 92 6.12 14.91 -4.09
C LYS A 92 5.81 13.53 -4.70
N ILE A 93 6.77 12.93 -5.39
CA ILE A 93 6.61 11.63 -6.07
C ILE A 93 6.76 10.48 -5.08
N PHE A 94 7.87 10.48 -4.33
CA PHE A 94 8.27 9.40 -3.44
C PHE A 94 7.84 9.61 -2.00
N GLY A 95 7.45 10.83 -1.62
CA GLY A 95 6.99 11.11 -0.27
C GLY A 95 8.09 11.04 0.77
N THR A 96 7.67 11.01 2.02
CA THR A 96 8.54 10.77 3.17
C THR A 96 7.82 9.78 4.07
N LYS A 97 8.58 8.86 4.67
CA LYS A 97 8.05 7.93 5.66
C LYS A 97 7.29 8.71 6.73
N ARG A 98 6.08 8.24 7.03
CA ARG A 98 5.20 8.79 8.07
C ARG A 98 5.23 7.87 9.27
N GLU A 99 5.12 8.47 10.44
CA GLU A 99 4.90 7.74 11.69
C GLU A 99 3.40 7.61 11.94
N VAL A 100 3.01 6.58 12.69
CA VAL A 100 1.60 6.32 13.02
C VAL A 100 0.97 7.50 13.77
N GLU A 101 1.77 8.20 14.59
CA GLU A 101 1.34 9.38 15.37
C GLU A 101 1.01 10.60 14.47
N ASN A 102 1.57 10.63 13.26
CA ASN A 102 1.37 11.70 12.28
C ASN A 102 0.24 11.38 11.27
N LEU A 103 -0.51 10.31 11.50
CA LEU A 103 -1.71 9.98 10.74
C LEU A 103 -2.88 10.86 11.19
N ASN A 104 -3.74 11.23 10.25
CA ASN A 104 -4.97 11.95 10.59
C ASN A 104 -5.98 11.00 11.28
N ASN A 105 -7.06 11.55 11.83
CA ASN A 105 -8.05 10.75 12.57
C ASN A 105 -8.68 9.64 11.72
N GLU A 106 -8.97 9.91 10.45
CA GLU A 106 -9.57 8.94 9.51
C GLU A 106 -8.61 7.76 9.24
N GLU A 107 -7.32 8.05 9.07
CA GLU A 107 -6.27 7.06 8.86
C GLU A 107 -6.03 6.22 10.12
N GLN A 108 -6.07 6.84 11.30
CA GLN A 108 -5.98 6.13 12.58
C GLN A 108 -7.17 5.19 12.77
N GLU A 109 -8.39 5.65 12.45
CA GLU A 109 -9.60 4.82 12.49
C GLU A 109 -9.51 3.65 11.52
N LEU A 110 -9.04 3.88 10.28
CA LEU A 110 -8.80 2.82 9.31
C LEU A 110 -7.78 1.79 9.82
N PHE A 111 -6.71 2.23 10.47
CA PHE A 111 -5.71 1.34 11.06
C PHE A 111 -6.32 0.48 12.16
N ALA A 112 -7.07 1.09 13.07
CA ALA A 112 -7.77 0.40 14.14
C ALA A 112 -8.78 -0.62 13.58
N HIS A 113 -9.50 -0.27 12.51
CA HIS A 113 -10.45 -1.17 11.85
C HIS A 113 -9.73 -2.37 11.23
N LEU A 114 -8.62 -2.15 10.50
CA LEU A 114 -7.80 -3.23 9.96
C LEU A 114 -7.28 -4.18 11.06
N ASP A 115 -6.80 -3.63 12.18
CA ASP A 115 -6.32 -4.41 13.33
C ASP A 115 -7.43 -5.20 14.01
N ALA A 116 -8.60 -4.59 14.20
CA ALA A 116 -9.74 -5.25 14.82
C ALA A 116 -10.19 -6.47 14.02
N VAL A 117 -10.32 -6.33 12.70
CA VAL A 117 -10.71 -7.44 11.80
C VAL A 117 -9.62 -8.52 11.82
N GLU A 118 -8.34 -8.13 11.73
CA GLU A 118 -7.22 -9.06 11.77
C GLU A 118 -7.18 -9.88 13.07
N LEU A 119 -7.26 -9.20 14.22
CA LEU A 119 -7.25 -9.83 15.53
C LEU A 119 -8.39 -10.83 15.69
N LYS A 120 -9.59 -10.46 15.23
CA LYS A 120 -10.76 -11.34 15.27
C LYS A 120 -10.54 -12.61 14.45
N HIS A 121 -10.01 -12.50 13.24
CA HIS A 121 -9.72 -13.67 12.41
C HIS A 121 -8.58 -14.53 12.95
N LEU A 122 -7.59 -13.93 13.63
CA LEU A 122 -6.57 -14.66 14.38
C LEU A 122 -7.16 -15.45 15.54
N GLN A 123 -8.03 -14.84 16.35
CA GLN A 123 -8.72 -15.54 17.44
C GLN A 123 -9.56 -16.73 16.93
N ILE A 124 -10.22 -16.57 15.78
CA ILE A 124 -10.94 -17.68 15.14
C ILE A 124 -9.96 -18.79 14.73
N ARG A 125 -8.82 -18.43 14.12
CA ARG A 125 -7.78 -19.39 13.73
C ARG A 125 -7.22 -20.14 14.93
N GLU A 126 -6.97 -19.45 16.04
CA GLU A 126 -6.48 -20.07 17.28
C GLU A 126 -7.50 -21.06 17.83
N LYS A 127 -8.78 -20.68 17.93
CA LYS A 127 -9.86 -21.59 18.37
C LYS A 127 -9.99 -22.83 17.49
N ILE A 128 -9.77 -22.69 16.18
CA ILE A 128 -9.71 -23.83 15.24
C ILE A 128 -8.49 -24.70 15.52
N ASN A 129 -7.33 -24.11 15.79
CA ASN A 129 -6.10 -24.86 16.09
C ASN A 129 -6.19 -25.64 17.41
N THR A 130 -6.85 -25.10 18.43
CA THR A 130 -6.99 -25.76 19.74
C THR A 130 -8.12 -26.79 19.78
N GLY A 131 -8.86 -27.00 18.68
CA GLY A 131 -10.00 -27.92 18.63
C GLY A 131 -11.26 -27.41 19.35
N ASN A 132 -11.22 -26.21 19.92
CA ASN A 132 -12.34 -25.59 20.66
C ASN A 132 -13.44 -25.04 19.75
N MET A 133 -13.23 -25.06 18.43
CA MET A 133 -14.20 -24.64 17.44
C MET A 133 -14.14 -25.57 16.23
N ILE A 134 -15.16 -26.42 16.06
CA ILE A 134 -15.49 -26.98 14.75
C ILE A 134 -15.84 -25.77 13.89
N VAL A 135 -15.21 -25.59 12.71
CA VAL A 135 -15.41 -24.43 11.83
C VAL A 135 -16.90 -24.17 11.66
N ASN A 136 -17.45 -23.26 12.47
CA ASN A 136 -18.87 -23.06 12.56
C ASN A 136 -19.16 -21.77 11.82
N PHE A 137 -19.68 -21.96 10.61
CA PHE A 137 -20.07 -20.92 9.66
C PHE A 137 -21.26 -20.07 10.16
N THR A 138 -21.67 -20.22 11.42
CA THR A 138 -22.77 -19.48 12.07
C THR A 138 -22.49 -17.98 12.14
N GLN A 139 -21.23 -17.58 12.23
CA GLN A 139 -20.82 -16.17 12.27
C GLN A 139 -20.61 -15.56 10.87
N TYR A 140 -20.84 -16.31 9.78
CA TYR A 140 -20.56 -15.82 8.43
C TYR A 140 -21.28 -14.52 8.10
N GLY A 141 -22.53 -14.36 8.53
CA GLY A 141 -23.31 -13.14 8.30
C GLY A 141 -22.68 -11.90 8.94
N SER A 142 -22.15 -12.02 10.17
CA SER A 142 -21.49 -10.89 10.84
C SER A 142 -20.12 -10.59 10.23
N LEU A 143 -19.32 -11.63 9.94
CA LEU A 143 -18.02 -11.49 9.29
C LEU A 143 -18.14 -10.90 7.87
N LYS A 144 -19.16 -11.29 7.11
CA LYS A 144 -19.45 -10.70 5.80
C LYS A 144 -19.77 -9.22 5.89
N ARG A 145 -20.58 -8.81 6.87
CA ARG A 145 -20.91 -7.39 7.10
C ARG A 145 -19.67 -6.59 7.45
N GLU A 146 -18.83 -7.13 8.31
CA GLU A 146 -17.55 -6.53 8.70
C GLU A 146 -16.59 -6.37 7.51
N PHE A 147 -16.49 -7.36 6.62
CA PHE A 147 -15.73 -7.18 5.37
C PHE A 147 -16.35 -6.16 4.42
N SER A 148 -17.68 -6.09 4.36
CA SER A 148 -18.35 -5.08 3.53
C SER A 148 -18.03 -3.68 4.04
N GLU A 149 -18.01 -3.50 5.35
CA GLU A 149 -17.64 -2.25 5.99
C GLU A 149 -16.16 -1.92 5.80
N LEU A 150 -15.26 -2.87 6.02
CA LEU A 150 -13.83 -2.69 5.76
C LEU A 150 -13.58 -2.28 4.31
N MET A 151 -14.23 -2.93 3.34
CA MET A 151 -14.09 -2.59 1.93
C MET A 151 -14.69 -1.22 1.59
N ARG A 152 -15.74 -0.79 2.29
CA ARG A 152 -16.31 0.55 2.18
C ARG A 152 -15.32 1.59 2.68
N VAL A 153 -14.80 1.45 3.91
CA VAL A 153 -13.82 2.37 4.50
C VAL A 153 -12.55 2.45 3.63
N LEU A 154 -12.04 1.30 3.17
CA LEU A 154 -10.88 1.28 2.26
C LEU A 154 -11.18 1.92 0.89
N GLY A 155 -12.41 1.81 0.39
CA GLY A 155 -12.82 2.39 -0.88
C GLY A 155 -13.06 3.90 -0.82
N GLU A 156 -13.49 4.40 0.34
CA GLU A 156 -13.77 5.83 0.60
C GLU A 156 -12.55 6.59 1.13
N TYR A 157 -11.48 5.90 1.54
CA TYR A 157 -10.26 6.52 2.04
C TYR A 157 -9.67 7.54 1.06
N ASP A 158 -9.48 8.77 1.55
CA ASP A 158 -8.87 9.84 0.77
C ASP A 158 -7.35 9.67 0.64
N ILE A 159 -6.94 9.18 -0.54
CA ILE A 159 -5.54 9.02 -0.90
C ILE A 159 -4.83 10.35 -1.22
N SER A 160 -5.52 11.50 -1.17
CA SER A 160 -4.92 12.80 -1.47
C SER A 160 -3.79 13.18 -0.50
N ASN A 161 -3.72 12.58 0.68
CA ASN A 161 -2.60 12.83 1.62
C ASN A 161 -1.34 12.01 1.29
N LEU A 162 -1.43 11.04 0.37
CA LEU A 162 -0.30 10.20 -0.02
C LEU A 162 0.55 10.85 -1.12
N ALA A 163 1.85 10.53 -1.14
CA ALA A 163 2.70 10.85 -2.28
C ALA A 163 2.24 10.13 -3.54
N TYR A 164 2.61 10.66 -4.71
CA TYR A 164 2.11 10.18 -6.00
C TYR A 164 2.32 8.68 -6.22
N LYS A 165 3.50 8.14 -5.89
CA LYS A 165 3.81 6.71 -5.97
C LYS A 165 2.80 5.85 -5.20
N TYR A 166 2.51 6.24 -3.95
CA TYR A 166 1.62 5.49 -3.06
C TYR A 166 0.14 5.65 -3.45
N ARG A 167 -0.24 6.80 -4.03
CA ARG A 167 -1.56 6.99 -4.65
C ARG A 167 -1.79 6.02 -5.80
N LEU A 168 -0.80 5.87 -6.69
CA LEU A 168 -0.90 4.95 -7.83
C LEU A 168 -0.94 3.48 -7.41
N LYS A 169 -0.24 3.14 -6.32
CA LYS A 169 -0.20 1.78 -5.79
C LYS A 169 -1.49 1.39 -5.06
N TYR A 170 -2.19 2.35 -4.45
CA TYR A 170 -3.34 2.10 -3.60
C TYR A 170 -4.50 1.32 -4.29
N PRO A 171 -4.94 1.66 -5.51
CA PRO A 171 -5.97 0.89 -6.21
C PRO A 171 -5.63 -0.59 -6.40
N LEU A 172 -4.35 -0.91 -6.63
CA LEU A 172 -3.89 -2.30 -6.77
C LEU A 172 -3.96 -3.04 -5.44
N LEU A 173 -3.64 -2.36 -4.34
CA LEU A 173 -3.76 -2.91 -2.99
C LEU A 173 -5.24 -3.16 -2.63
N LEU A 174 -6.12 -2.22 -2.96
CA LEU A 174 -7.57 -2.37 -2.76
C LEU A 174 -8.13 -3.55 -3.55
N LEU A 175 -7.71 -3.71 -4.82
CA LEU A 175 -8.11 -4.84 -5.65
C LEU A 175 -7.65 -6.18 -5.05
N LYS A 176 -6.41 -6.24 -4.56
CA LYS A 176 -5.87 -7.43 -3.88
C LYS A 176 -6.64 -7.74 -2.60
N GLN A 177 -7.00 -6.71 -1.82
CA GLN A 177 -7.81 -6.88 -0.62
C GLN A 177 -9.21 -7.44 -0.96
N LYS A 178 -9.85 -6.91 -2.00
CA LYS A 178 -11.13 -7.41 -2.50
C LYS A 178 -11.05 -8.88 -2.89
N GLN A 179 -10.00 -9.29 -3.60
CA GLN A 179 -9.78 -10.70 -3.95
C GLN A 179 -9.62 -11.59 -2.71
N ILE A 180 -8.93 -11.11 -1.67
CA ILE A 180 -8.79 -11.85 -0.41
C ILE A 180 -10.14 -12.00 0.29
N VAL A 181 -10.98 -10.96 0.30
CA VAL A 181 -12.35 -11.03 0.84
C VAL A 181 -13.21 -12.00 0.02
N ASP A 182 -13.08 -12.00 -1.31
CA ASP A 182 -13.79 -12.96 -2.17
C ASP A 182 -13.33 -14.41 -1.91
N ASP A 183 -12.04 -14.64 -1.69
CA ASP A 183 -11.49 -15.94 -1.30
C ASP A 183 -12.06 -16.41 0.04
N PHE A 184 -12.24 -15.49 1.01
CA PHE A 184 -12.94 -15.79 2.27
C PHE A 184 -14.37 -16.27 2.01
N HIS A 185 -15.12 -15.55 1.17
CA HIS A 185 -16.48 -15.96 0.81
C HIS A 185 -16.52 -17.33 0.13
N GLN A 186 -15.52 -17.69 -0.69
CA GLN A 186 -15.44 -19.01 -1.31
C GLN A 186 -15.16 -20.12 -0.28
N ILE A 187 -14.29 -19.87 0.70
CA ILE A 187 -14.02 -20.81 1.79
C ILE A 187 -15.31 -21.06 2.60
N TYR A 188 -16.13 -20.03 2.81
CA TYR A 188 -17.33 -20.09 3.66
C TYR A 188 -18.61 -20.51 2.95
N ALA A 189 -18.81 -20.11 1.70
CA ALA A 189 -20.06 -20.35 0.96
C ALA A 189 -19.95 -21.44 -0.11
N ASN A 190 -18.76 -22.01 -0.35
CA ASN A 190 -18.47 -23.02 -1.38
C ASN A 190 -19.06 -22.69 -2.78
N LYS A 191 -19.23 -21.40 -3.10
CA LYS A 191 -19.70 -20.97 -4.42
C LYS A 191 -18.51 -21.02 -5.38
N LYS A 192 -18.61 -21.84 -6.42
CA LYS A 192 -17.71 -21.79 -7.59
C LYS A 192 -17.85 -20.41 -8.26
N ARG A 193 -16.73 -19.84 -8.73
CA ARG A 193 -16.73 -18.66 -9.62
C ARG A 193 -17.63 -18.96 -10.81
N GLY A 194 -18.69 -18.16 -10.97
CA GLY A 194 -19.40 -18.00 -12.23
C GLY A 194 -18.65 -17.03 -13.12
#